data_AF-A0A849QJI1-F1
#
_entry.id   AF-A0A849QJI1-F1
#
_cell.length_a   1.000
_cell.length_b   1.000
_cell.length_c   1.000
_cell.angle_alpha   90.00
_cell.angle_beta   90.00
_cell.angle_gamma   90.00
#
_symmetry.space_group_name_H-M   'P 1'
#
loop_
_entity.id
_entity.type
_entity.pdbx_description
1 polymer ?
#
loop_
_entity_poly.entity_id
_entity_poly.type
_entity_poly.pdbx_seq_one_letter_code
_entity_poly.pdbx_strand_id
1 'polypeptide(L)' 'MKDGGTMQDDIRIGNERKFWSEIASEYDYSIIENHWKMYPSLLDKNLRRSWRWGAVLEVAIGTGMVALKVALVAD' A
#
# COMPACT_ATOMS: atom_id res chain seq x y z
N MET A 1 17.61 0.58 32.13
CA MET A 1 18.26 -0.01 30.94
C MET A 1 17.34 0.27 29.76
N LYS A 2 17.80 1.00 28.73
CA LYS A 2 17.01 1.16 27.50
C LYS A 2 17.21 -0.10 26.66
N ASP A 3 16.09 -0.65 26.18
CA ASP A 3 15.99 -1.88 25.41
C ASP A 3 16.99 -1.93 24.23
N GLY A 4 17.80 -2.98 24.15
CA GLY A 4 18.63 -3.25 22.98
C GLY A 4 17.81 -3.53 21.71
N GLY A 5 16.53 -3.89 21.85
CA GLY A 5 15.61 -4.11 20.73
C GLY A 5 15.21 -2.84 20.00
N THR A 6 15.04 -1.72 20.71
CA THR A 6 14.58 -0.47 20.06
C THR A 6 15.63 0.10 19.11
N MET A 7 16.93 -0.03 19.44
CA MET A 7 18.00 0.50 18.59
C MET A 7 18.16 -0.31 17.29
N GLN A 8 17.97 -1.63 17.35
CA GLN A 8 18.05 -2.47 16.15
C GLN A 8 16.83 -2.27 15.24
N ASP A 9 15.65 -2.09 15.83
CA ASP A 9 14.43 -1.77 15.10
C ASP A 9 14.52 -0.40 14.42
N ASP A 10 15.06 0.62 15.11
CA ASP A 10 15.26 1.95 14.53
C ASP A 10 16.18 1.91 13.31
N ILE A 11 17.26 1.11 13.36
CA ILE A 11 18.17 0.92 12.23
C ILE A 11 17.46 0.19 11.08
N ARG A 12 16.69 -0.86 11.38
CA ARG A 12 15.93 -1.61 10.36
C ARG A 12 14.90 -0.72 9.67
N ILE A 13 14.12 0.03 10.44
CA ILE A 13 13.11 0.99 9.93
C ILE A 13 13.78 2.07 9.09
N GLY A 14 14.94 2.59 9.53
CA GLY A 14 15.72 3.57 8.77
C GLY A 14 16.14 3.03 7.40
N ASN A 15 16.64 1.79 7.35
CA ASN A 15 17.05 1.15 6.10
C ASN A 15 15.86 0.88 5.17
N GLU A 16 14.74 0.37 5.69
CA GLU A 16 13.51 0.15 4.91
C GLU A 16 12.98 1.47 4.35
N ARG A 17 12.93 2.53 5.16
CA ARG A 17 12.47 3.85 4.71
C ARG A 17 13.34 4.38 3.56
N LYS A 18 14.66 4.25 3.67
CA LYS A 18 15.59 4.68 2.62
C LYS A 18 15.36 3.89 1.33
N PHE A 19 15.31 2.56 1.43
CA PHE A 19 15.05 1.68 0.29
C PHE A 19 13.75 2.05 -0.42
N TRP A 20 12.63 2.16 0.30
CA TRP A 20 11.35 2.51 -0.30
C TRP A 20 11.32 3.93 -0.87
N SER A 21 12.04 4.89 -0.27
CA SER A 21 12.13 6.25 -0.81
C SER A 21 12.83 6.33 -2.17
N GLU A 22 13.75 5.40 -2.45
CA GLU A 22 14.50 5.35 -3.70
C GLU A 22 13.71 4.61 -4.79
N ILE A 23 12.92 3.60 -4.44
CA ILE A 23 12.27 2.72 -5.43
C ILE A 23 10.77 2.94 -5.63
N ALA A 24 10.09 3.67 -4.74
CA ALA A 24 8.62 3.74 -4.72
C ALA A 24 8.01 4.13 -6.08
N SER A 25 8.57 5.13 -6.75
CA SER A 25 8.07 5.60 -8.04
C SER A 25 8.16 4.54 -9.16
N GLU A 26 9.18 3.69 -9.14
CA GLU A 26 9.37 2.61 -10.12
C GLU A 26 8.51 1.37 -9.79
N TYR A 27 8.30 1.15 -8.48
CA TYR A 27 7.53 0.03 -7.96
C TYR A 27 6.04 0.14 -8.30
N ASP A 28 5.45 1.34 -8.12
CA ASP A 28 4.01 1.55 -8.29
C ASP A 28 3.52 1.34 -9.73
N TYR A 29 4.26 1.84 -10.71
CA TYR A 29 3.82 1.79 -12.11
C TYR A 29 4.04 0.43 -12.76
N SER A 30 5.14 -0.25 -12.45
CA SER A 30 5.55 -1.47 -13.14
C SER A 30 5.14 -2.75 -12.41
N ILE A 31 5.11 -2.79 -11.08
CA ILE A 31 4.91 -4.04 -10.34
C ILE A 31 3.44 -4.34 -10.07
N ILE A 32 2.62 -3.32 -9.79
CA ILE A 32 1.18 -3.52 -9.56
C ILE A 32 0.51 -4.07 -10.83
N GLU A 33 0.83 -3.55 -12.01
CA GLU A 33 0.25 -4.09 -13.24
C GLU A 33 0.84 -5.46 -13.63
N ASN A 34 2.15 -5.67 -13.47
CA ASN A 34 2.79 -6.89 -13.95
C ASN A 34 2.66 -8.10 -13.00
N HIS A 35 2.76 -7.90 -11.70
CA HIS A 35 2.75 -8.99 -10.72
C HIS A 35 1.37 -9.24 -10.11
N TRP A 36 0.54 -8.21 -10.07
CA TRP A 36 -0.75 -8.26 -9.38
C TRP A 36 -1.90 -8.39 -10.39
N LYS A 37 -1.73 -9.22 -11.44
CA LYS A 37 -2.77 -9.56 -12.42
C LYS A 37 -4.09 -10.09 -11.80
N MET A 38 -4.05 -10.61 -10.57
CA MET A 38 -5.24 -10.99 -9.80
C MET A 38 -6.02 -9.79 -9.22
N TYR A 39 -5.34 -8.67 -9.03
CA TYR A 39 -5.79 -7.53 -8.24
C TYR A 39 -6.97 -6.78 -8.85
N PRO A 40 -7.09 -6.58 -10.18
CA PRO A 40 -8.28 -5.94 -10.75
C PRO A 40 -9.56 -6.68 -10.34
N SER A 41 -9.58 -8.01 -10.52
CA SER A 41 -10.76 -8.83 -10.20
C SER A 41 -11.09 -8.91 -8.70
N LEU A 42 -10.07 -8.87 -7.84
CA LEU A 42 -10.22 -8.88 -6.39
C LEU A 42 -10.64 -7.50 -5.87
N LEU A 43 -10.07 -6.44 -6.43
CA LEU A 43 -10.41 -5.06 -6.13
C LEU A 43 -11.87 -4.78 -6.49
N ASP A 44 -12.32 -5.17 -7.69
CA ASP A 44 -13.72 -5.01 -8.13
C ASP A 44 -14.72 -5.76 -7.22
N LYS A 45 -14.36 -6.98 -6.79
CA LYS A 45 -15.19 -7.76 -5.85
C LYS A 45 -15.26 -7.11 -4.47
N ASN A 46 -14.13 -6.59 -3.98
CA ASN A 46 -14.05 -5.96 -2.68
C ASN A 46 -14.72 -4.58 -2.68
N LEU A 47 -14.62 -3.82 -3.77
CA LEU A 47 -15.27 -2.53 -3.97
C LEU A 47 -16.79 -2.60 -3.79
N ARG A 48 -17.43 -3.59 -4.44
CA ARG A 48 -18.87 -3.83 -4.30
C ARG A 48 -19.27 -4.16 -2.85
N ARG A 49 -18.37 -4.78 -2.09
CA ARG A 49 -18.59 -5.09 -0.67
C ARG A 49 -18.36 -3.88 0.21
N SER A 50 -17.30 -3.10 -0.04
CA SER A 50 -16.89 -1.97 0.80
C SER A 50 -17.77 -0.74 0.65
N TRP A 51 -18.47 -0.57 -0.47
CA TRP A 51 -19.50 0.47 -0.62
C TRP A 51 -20.52 0.47 0.55
N ARG A 52 -20.81 -0.69 1.13
CA ARG A 52 -21.74 -0.81 2.28
C ARG A 52 -21.19 -0.30 3.61
N TRP A 53 -19.88 -0.04 3.71
CA TRP A 53 -19.19 0.21 4.99
C TRP A 53 -18.73 1.67 5.16
N GLY A 54 -18.93 2.52 4.15
CA GLY A 54 -18.74 3.97 4.24
C GLY A 54 -17.28 4.46 4.27
N ALA A 55 -16.31 3.62 4.60
CA ALA A 55 -14.88 3.96 4.59
C ALA A 55 -13.99 2.74 4.27
N VAL A 56 -12.86 3.00 3.60
CA VAL A 56 -11.82 2.01 3.30
C VAL A 56 -10.47 2.52 3.80
N LEU A 57 -9.74 1.67 4.54
CA LEU A 57 -8.35 1.94 4.93
C LEU A 57 -7.42 1.16 4.00
N GLU A 58 -6.57 1.88 3.27
CA GLU A 58 -5.45 1.30 2.53
C GLU A 58 -4.17 1.38 3.38
N VAL A 59 -3.42 0.28 3.47
CA VAL A 59 -2.15 0.20 4.20
C VAL A 59 -1.04 -0.10 3.21
N ALA A 60 0.12 0.54 3.37
CA ALA A 60 1.25 0.46 2.45
C ALA A 60 0.86 0.90 1.01
N ILE A 61 0.32 2.11 0.90
CA ILE A 61 -0.40 2.59 -0.28
C ILE A 61 0.48 2.86 -1.51
N GLY A 62 1.81 2.93 -1.35
CA GLY A 62 2.71 3.40 -2.40
C GLY A 62 2.28 4.79 -2.90
N THR A 63 1.95 4.89 -4.19
CA THR A 63 1.40 6.07 -4.87
C THR A 63 -0.06 6.37 -4.55
N GLY A 64 -0.79 5.42 -3.94
CA GLY A 64 -2.22 5.57 -3.64
C GLY A 64 -3.15 5.37 -4.85
N MET A 65 -2.67 4.71 -5.91
CA MET A 65 -3.47 4.45 -7.11
C MET A 65 -4.71 3.58 -6.84
N VAL A 66 -4.64 2.69 -5.85
CA VAL A 66 -5.79 1.85 -5.45
C VAL A 66 -6.82 2.68 -4.68
N ALA A 67 -6.41 3.46 -3.66
CA ALA A 67 -7.28 4.42 -2.98
C ALA A 67 -8.00 5.35 -3.96
N LEU A 68 -7.29 5.87 -4.97
CA LEU A 68 -7.90 6.73 -6.00
C LEU A 68 -9.01 6.01 -6.77
N LYS A 69 -8.76 4.77 -7.22
CA LYS A 69 -9.79 3.95 -7.90
C LYS A 69 -10.98 3.67 -6.99
N VAL A 70 -10.74 3.43 -5.70
CA VAL A 70 -11.81 3.19 -4.73
C VAL A 70 -12.67 4.43 -4.53
N ALA A 71 -12.03 5.59 -4.36
CA ALA A 71 -12.73 6.86 -4.19
C ALA A 71 -13.62 7.21 -5.41
N LEU A 72 -13.13 6.97 -6.63
CA LEU A 72 -13.89 7.24 -7.87
C LEU A 72 -15.15 6.37 -8.02
N VAL A 73 -15.21 5.22 -7.36
CA VAL A 73 -16.38 4.32 -7.37
C VAL A 73 -17.28 4.60 -6.16
N ALA A 74 -16.81 5.41 -5.20
CA ALA A 74 -17.50 5.76 -3.96
C ALA A 74 -18.38 7.03 -4.06
N ASP A 75 -18.23 7.82 -5.13
CA ASP A 75 -19.11 8.95 -5.52
C ASP A 75 -20.30 8.46 -6.37
#